data_AF-A0A383A4M5-F1
#
_entry.id   AF-A0A383A4M5-F1
#
_cell.length_a   1.000
_cell.length_b   1.000
_cell.length_c   1.000
_cell.angle_alpha   90.00
_cell.angle_beta   90.00
_cell.angle_gamma   90.00
#
_symmetry.space_group_name_H-M   'P 1'
#
loop_
_entity.id
_entity.type
_entity.pdbx_description
1 polymer ?
#
loop_
_entity_poly.entity_id
_entity_poly.type
_entity_poly.pdbx_seq_one_letter_code
_entity_poly.pdbx_strand_id
1 'polypeptide(L)'
;NPTIDNLIVENNSTLSDGGGIDIQGDNTSTISNVVVRNNSAVWGGGIYCHSNNPTLINIEVTGNSASTNAGGIYVRDLSFPTIINCTVINNSTDGAGGGVLTWYQSVAEIKNSIIRGNSPSEIDHVTSGWANISYSNIQGGYTGTGNIDSDPLFVNASGGDYHLTSASPCIDAAHPDLDGDGNTWESDVDDQDPDGTRMDMGTYYYPQYNGPEWYVSTDGSDADNDGSQEQPFASIQHAINSANDLNSIFVAA
;
A
#
# COMPACT_ATOMS: atom_id res chain seq x y z
N ASN A 1 -21.35 5.22 -10.54
CA ASN A 1 -20.03 4.84 -9.98
C ASN A 1 -19.02 5.84 -10.50
N PRO A 2 -18.72 6.91 -9.75
CA PRO A 2 -17.61 7.79 -10.09
C PRO A 2 -16.29 7.04 -9.93
N THR A 3 -15.31 7.40 -10.76
CA THR A 3 -13.94 6.84 -10.73
C THR A 3 -12.97 8.00 -10.62
N ILE A 4 -12.05 7.90 -9.66
CA ILE A 4 -10.93 8.82 -9.48
C ILE A 4 -9.66 8.00 -9.66
N ASP A 5 -8.83 8.38 -10.63
CA ASP A 5 -7.64 7.60 -10.98
C ASP A 5 -6.48 8.52 -11.37
N ASN A 6 -5.25 8.15 -10.99
CA ASN A 6 -4.01 8.83 -11.37
C ASN A 6 -3.97 10.32 -11.00
N LEU A 7 -4.16 10.62 -9.71
CA LEU A 7 -4.18 12.00 -9.19
C LEU A 7 -3.24 12.18 -7.99
N ILE A 8 -2.82 13.43 -7.80
CA ILE A 8 -2.20 13.90 -6.57
C ILE A 8 -3.13 14.94 -5.96
N VAL A 9 -3.58 14.69 -4.73
CA VAL A 9 -4.42 15.58 -3.93
C VAL A 9 -3.62 16.01 -2.71
N GLU A 10 -3.09 17.23 -2.75
CA GLU A 10 -2.18 17.69 -1.71
C GLU A 10 -2.34 19.14 -1.29
N ASN A 11 -1.94 19.42 -0.04
CA ASN A 11 -1.87 20.75 0.55
C ASN A 11 -3.23 21.49 0.60
N ASN A 12 -4.33 20.74 0.71
CA ASN A 12 -5.66 21.31 0.89
C ASN A 12 -5.96 21.51 2.38
N SER A 13 -6.70 22.56 2.71
CA SER A 13 -7.14 22.83 4.07
C SER A 13 -8.58 23.30 4.09
N THR A 14 -9.38 22.68 4.94
CA THR A 14 -10.79 23.03 5.15
C THR A 14 -11.13 23.07 6.63
N LEU A 15 -12.16 23.86 6.99
CA LEU A 15 -12.77 23.86 8.32
C LEU A 15 -13.98 22.90 8.40
N SER A 16 -14.18 22.07 7.38
CA SER A 16 -15.22 21.04 7.29
C SER A 16 -14.58 19.65 7.29
N ASP A 17 -15.29 18.66 6.76
CA ASP A 17 -14.82 17.29 6.53
C ASP A 17 -13.96 17.15 5.26
N GLY A 18 -13.15 16.08 5.20
CA GLY A 18 -12.54 15.58 3.96
C GLY A 18 -11.52 16.54 3.35
N GLY A 19 -10.36 16.68 3.99
CA GLY A 19 -9.35 17.67 3.59
C GLY A 19 -8.81 17.43 2.18
N GLY A 20 -8.55 16.17 1.83
CA GLY A 20 -8.18 15.76 0.48
C GLY A 20 -9.38 15.33 -0.35
N ILE A 21 -10.00 14.20 0.03
CA ILE A 21 -11.11 13.60 -0.70
C ILE A 21 -12.29 13.41 0.24
N ASP A 22 -13.45 13.93 -0.16
CA ASP A 22 -14.72 13.75 0.53
C ASP A 22 -15.67 12.92 -0.34
N ILE A 23 -16.08 11.76 0.18
CA ILE A 23 -16.93 10.78 -0.51
C ILE A 23 -18.22 10.61 0.30
N GLN A 24 -19.31 11.14 -0.23
CA GLN A 24 -20.61 11.12 0.46
C GLN A 24 -21.74 10.49 -0.36
N GLY A 25 -22.66 9.85 0.36
CA GLY A 25 -23.94 9.35 -0.15
C GLY A 25 -23.90 7.94 -0.74
N ASP A 26 -25.06 7.40 -1.12
CA ASP A 26 -25.26 5.96 -1.39
C ASP A 26 -24.77 5.50 -2.78
N ASN A 27 -23.50 5.74 -3.11
CA ASN A 27 -22.87 5.26 -4.34
C ASN A 27 -21.71 4.32 -4.06
N THR A 28 -21.38 3.43 -4.99
CA THR A 28 -20.07 2.77 -5.00
C THR A 28 -19.12 3.58 -5.87
N SER A 29 -17.96 3.93 -5.32
CA SER A 29 -16.93 4.72 -5.98
C SER A 29 -15.63 3.93 -5.99
N THR A 30 -14.89 3.96 -7.09
CA THR A 30 -13.54 3.38 -7.14
C THR A 30 -12.54 4.51 -7.17
N ILE A 31 -11.58 4.48 -6.25
CA ILE A 31 -10.44 5.38 -6.23
C ILE A 31 -9.20 4.52 -6.34
N SER A 32 -8.40 4.78 -7.37
CA SER A 32 -7.20 4.00 -7.66
C SER A 32 -6.00 4.88 -7.98
N ASN A 33 -4.80 4.47 -7.59
CA ASN A 33 -3.55 5.13 -8.01
C ASN A 33 -3.55 6.64 -7.67
N VAL A 34 -3.89 6.98 -6.43
CA VAL A 34 -3.95 8.38 -5.96
C VAL A 34 -2.99 8.59 -4.81
N VAL A 35 -2.34 9.74 -4.81
CA VAL A 35 -1.58 10.24 -3.66
C VAL A 35 -2.42 11.30 -2.95
N VAL A 36 -2.74 11.09 -1.68
CA VAL A 36 -3.47 12.02 -0.81
C VAL A 36 -2.55 12.44 0.32
N ARG A 37 -1.96 13.64 0.25
CA ARG A 37 -0.95 14.03 1.23
C ARG A 37 -0.99 15.47 1.72
N ASN A 38 -0.55 15.69 2.96
CA ASN A 38 -0.44 17.01 3.57
C ASN A 38 -1.76 17.82 3.54
N ASN A 39 -2.91 17.13 3.58
CA ASN A 39 -4.21 17.78 3.65
C ASN A 39 -4.66 17.91 5.11
N SER A 40 -5.49 18.93 5.39
CA SER A 40 -6.01 19.16 6.75
C SER A 40 -7.51 19.46 6.76
N ALA A 41 -8.22 18.87 7.72
CA ALA A 41 -9.65 19.06 7.94
C ALA A 41 -10.02 19.08 9.43
N VAL A 42 -11.30 19.26 9.75
CA VAL A 42 -11.81 19.01 11.11
C VAL A 42 -11.98 17.51 11.35
N TRP A 43 -12.46 16.79 10.34
CA TRP A 43 -12.63 15.33 10.33
C TRP A 43 -12.12 14.77 9.00
N GLY A 44 -11.39 13.65 9.03
CA GLY A 44 -10.90 13.00 7.81
C GLY A 44 -9.94 13.89 7.04
N GLY A 45 -8.72 14.09 7.57
CA GLY A 45 -7.71 14.96 6.96
C GLY A 45 -7.39 14.58 5.53
N GLY A 46 -7.17 13.28 5.27
CA GLY A 46 -6.93 12.73 3.94
C GLY A 46 -8.23 12.41 3.22
N ILE A 47 -8.88 11.31 3.61
CA ILE A 47 -10.08 10.76 2.95
C ILE A 47 -11.20 10.63 3.97
N TYR A 48 -12.37 11.18 3.64
CA TYR A 48 -13.60 11.01 4.42
C TYR A 48 -14.62 10.20 3.63
N CYS A 49 -15.04 9.07 4.18
CA CYS A 49 -16.05 8.17 3.64
C CYS A 49 -17.29 8.22 4.54
N HIS A 50 -18.39 8.76 4.02
CA HIS A 50 -19.62 9.00 4.78
C HIS A 50 -20.85 8.47 4.05
N SER A 51 -21.54 7.50 4.67
CA SER A 51 -22.64 6.75 4.04
C SER A 51 -22.26 6.21 2.65
N ASN A 52 -21.04 5.71 2.49
CA ASN A 52 -20.48 5.28 1.20
C ASN A 52 -19.62 4.02 1.34
N ASN A 53 -19.59 3.19 0.29
CA ASN A 53 -18.80 1.96 0.24
C ASN A 53 -17.78 2.02 -0.90
N PRO A 54 -16.74 2.88 -0.80
CA PRO A 54 -15.76 3.00 -1.86
C PRO A 54 -14.76 1.85 -1.84
N THR A 55 -14.24 1.51 -3.02
CA THR A 55 -13.05 0.67 -3.15
C THR A 55 -11.84 1.58 -3.36
N LEU A 56 -10.90 1.54 -2.42
CA LEU A 56 -9.65 2.28 -2.43
C LEU A 56 -8.51 1.31 -2.76
N ILE A 57 -7.81 1.53 -3.87
CA ILE A 57 -6.78 0.63 -4.39
C ILE A 57 -5.52 1.43 -4.69
N ASN A 58 -4.33 0.98 -4.27
CA ASN A 58 -3.07 1.65 -4.61
C ASN A 58 -3.08 3.14 -4.21
N ILE A 59 -3.47 3.42 -2.96
CA ILE A 59 -3.57 4.79 -2.45
C ILE A 59 -2.47 5.05 -1.43
N GLU A 60 -1.67 6.08 -1.69
CA GLU A 60 -0.77 6.65 -0.70
C GLU A 60 -1.51 7.73 0.10
N VAL A 61 -1.73 7.53 1.39
CA VAL A 61 -2.36 8.51 2.30
C VAL A 61 -1.33 8.95 3.34
N THR A 62 -0.69 10.11 3.14
CA THR A 62 0.50 10.48 3.91
C THR A 62 0.48 11.90 4.49
N GLY A 63 0.90 12.05 5.75
CA GLY A 63 1.09 13.38 6.35
C GLY A 63 -0.18 14.23 6.48
N ASN A 64 -1.38 13.62 6.41
CA ASN A 64 -2.64 14.36 6.55
C ASN A 64 -2.99 14.55 8.04
N SER A 65 -3.70 15.64 8.34
CA SER A 65 -4.05 15.99 9.72
C SER A 65 -5.53 16.31 9.91
N ALA A 66 -6.10 15.94 11.06
CA ALA A 66 -7.45 16.35 11.44
C ALA A 66 -7.50 16.91 12.86
N SER A 67 -8.21 18.03 13.07
CA SER A 67 -8.29 18.64 14.41
C SER A 67 -9.22 17.89 15.38
N THR A 68 -10.03 16.95 14.90
CA THR A 68 -10.93 16.16 15.75
C THR A 68 -10.68 14.67 15.61
N ASN A 69 -10.89 14.10 14.44
CA ASN A 69 -10.74 12.66 14.26
C ASN A 69 -10.22 12.34 12.87
N ALA A 70 -9.47 11.24 12.80
CA ALA A 70 -9.02 10.64 11.55
C ALA A 70 -8.15 11.54 10.68
N GLY A 71 -6.84 11.51 10.94
CA GLY A 71 -5.87 12.20 10.11
C GLY A 71 -5.86 11.66 8.68
N GLY A 72 -5.79 10.33 8.54
CA GLY A 72 -5.72 9.64 7.26
C GLY A 72 -7.10 9.38 6.65
N ILE A 73 -7.68 8.22 6.96
CA ILE A 73 -8.94 7.74 6.40
C ILE A 73 -10.00 7.65 7.51
N TYR A 74 -11.13 8.30 7.28
CA TYR A 74 -12.25 8.27 8.21
C TYR A 74 -13.47 7.62 7.56
N VAL A 75 -13.96 6.55 8.19
CA VAL A 75 -15.09 5.77 7.72
C VAL A 75 -16.25 5.92 8.71
N ARG A 76 -17.37 6.48 8.24
CA ARG A 76 -18.47 6.91 9.11
C ARG A 76 -19.85 6.58 8.55
N ASP A 77 -20.81 6.37 9.44
CA ASP A 77 -22.24 6.20 9.19
C ASP A 77 -22.58 5.07 8.21
N LEU A 78 -22.51 3.82 8.70
CA LEU A 78 -22.84 2.61 7.94
C LEU A 78 -22.06 2.50 6.61
N SER A 79 -20.77 2.85 6.65
CA SER A 79 -19.86 2.75 5.51
C SER A 79 -19.03 1.47 5.58
N PHE A 80 -18.85 0.83 4.42
CA PHE A 80 -18.16 -0.45 4.27
C PHE A 80 -17.10 -0.40 3.16
N PRO A 81 -16.04 0.45 3.29
CA PRO A 81 -15.02 0.55 2.27
C PRO A 81 -14.13 -0.69 2.23
N THR A 82 -13.64 -0.98 1.04
CA THR A 82 -12.56 -1.94 0.82
C THR A 82 -11.27 -1.16 0.53
N ILE A 83 -10.20 -1.42 1.27
CA ILE A 83 -8.91 -0.72 1.22
C ILE A 83 -7.83 -1.76 0.91
N ILE A 84 -7.25 -1.68 -0.28
CA ILE A 84 -6.33 -2.69 -0.84
C ILE A 84 -5.05 -2.00 -1.32
N ASN A 85 -3.90 -2.60 -1.06
CA ASN A 85 -2.60 -2.12 -1.56
C ASN A 85 -2.37 -0.63 -1.21
N CYS A 86 -2.76 -0.21 -0.01
CA CYS A 86 -2.66 1.18 0.41
C CYS A 86 -1.49 1.39 1.39
N THR A 87 -0.85 2.55 1.31
CA THR A 87 0.19 2.99 2.24
C THR A 87 -0.32 4.19 3.03
N VAL A 88 -0.70 3.98 4.29
CA VAL A 88 -1.27 5.00 5.18
C VAL A 88 -0.25 5.34 6.27
N ILE A 89 0.46 6.46 6.13
CA ILE A 89 1.64 6.75 6.97
C ILE A 89 1.67 8.19 7.48
N ASN A 90 2.13 8.38 8.72
CA ASN A 90 2.38 9.69 9.32
C ASN A 90 1.17 10.64 9.32
N ASN A 91 -0.05 10.10 9.33
CA ASN A 91 -1.25 10.89 9.50
C ASN A 91 -1.54 11.13 10.98
N SER A 92 -2.11 12.28 11.31
CA SER A 92 -2.26 12.71 12.71
C SER A 92 -3.61 13.32 13.01
N THR A 93 -4.05 13.18 14.27
CA THR A 93 -5.23 13.88 14.77
C THR A 93 -5.13 14.14 16.27
N ASP A 94 -5.87 15.15 16.75
CA ASP A 94 -5.98 15.46 18.18
C ASP A 94 -6.95 14.52 18.92
N GLY A 95 -7.82 13.80 18.21
CA GLY A 95 -8.73 12.79 18.79
C GLY A 95 -8.32 11.37 18.43
N ALA A 96 -9.20 10.61 17.77
CA ALA A 96 -9.03 9.16 17.57
C ALA A 96 -8.68 8.77 16.13
N GLY A 97 -7.91 7.68 15.99
CA GLY A 97 -7.56 7.01 14.73
C GLY A 97 -6.69 7.85 13.81
N GLY A 98 -5.40 7.97 14.06
CA GLY A 98 -4.49 8.74 13.20
C GLY A 98 -4.49 8.27 11.75
N GLY A 99 -4.38 6.96 11.54
CA GLY A 99 -4.33 6.33 10.22
C GLY A 99 -5.72 6.07 9.68
N VAL A 100 -6.44 5.11 10.29
CA VAL A 100 -7.82 4.75 9.92
C VAL A 100 -8.72 4.83 11.15
N LEU A 101 -9.88 5.47 11.03
CA LEU A 101 -10.93 5.45 12.05
C LEU A 101 -12.23 4.91 11.46
N THR A 102 -12.89 3.99 12.15
CA THR A 102 -14.24 3.55 11.79
C THR A 102 -15.25 3.93 12.88
N TRP A 103 -16.41 4.46 12.49
CA TRP A 103 -17.44 4.95 13.40
C TRP A 103 -18.86 4.62 12.91
N TYR A 104 -19.77 4.42 13.86
CA TYR A 104 -21.22 4.33 13.67
C TYR A 104 -21.58 3.13 12.82
N GLN A 105 -21.22 1.95 13.34
CA GLN A 105 -21.47 0.65 12.70
C GLN A 105 -20.80 0.47 11.32
N SER A 106 -19.79 1.29 11.03
CA SER A 106 -18.97 1.15 9.82
C SER A 106 -17.89 0.09 9.97
N VAL A 107 -17.56 -0.61 8.90
CA VAL A 107 -16.53 -1.65 8.90
C VAL A 107 -15.62 -1.46 7.70
N ALA A 108 -14.32 -1.26 7.94
CA ALA A 108 -13.33 -1.23 6.85
C ALA A 108 -12.76 -2.63 6.61
N GLU A 109 -12.76 -3.08 5.37
CA GLU A 109 -12.02 -4.27 4.93
C GLU A 109 -10.64 -3.81 4.43
N ILE A 110 -9.57 -4.17 5.14
CA ILE A 110 -8.21 -3.74 4.85
C ILE A 110 -7.36 -4.96 4.49
N LYS A 111 -6.78 -4.95 3.28
CA LYS A 111 -5.88 -6.01 2.81
C LYS A 111 -4.63 -5.42 2.18
N ASN A 112 -3.53 -6.18 2.19
CA ASN A 112 -2.32 -5.88 1.42
C ASN A 112 -1.75 -4.48 1.69
N SER A 113 -2.00 -3.90 2.86
CA SER A 113 -1.75 -2.49 3.11
C SER A 113 -0.64 -2.30 4.14
N ILE A 114 0.07 -1.18 4.06
CA ILE A 114 1.04 -0.74 5.05
C ILE A 114 0.44 0.43 5.85
N ILE A 115 0.27 0.27 7.16
CA ILE A 115 -0.30 1.30 8.04
C ILE A 115 0.61 1.49 9.25
N ARG A 116 1.41 2.57 9.24
CA ARG A 116 2.46 2.81 10.25
C ARG A 116 2.71 4.29 10.52
N GLY A 117 3.18 4.63 11.70
CA GLY A 117 3.61 5.96 12.09
C GLY A 117 2.46 6.96 12.26
N ASN A 118 1.21 6.50 12.33
CA ASN A 118 0.07 7.39 12.49
C ASN A 118 -0.21 7.68 13.98
N SER A 119 -0.75 8.88 14.26
CA SER A 119 -0.97 9.36 15.63
C SER A 119 -2.42 9.80 15.88
N PRO A 120 -3.05 9.39 17.00
CA PRO A 120 -2.45 8.66 18.11
C PRO A 120 -2.38 7.13 17.90
N SER A 121 -3.00 6.61 16.84
CA SER A 121 -3.09 5.18 16.56
C SER A 121 -3.14 4.91 15.06
N GLU A 122 -2.69 3.73 14.68
CA GLU A 122 -2.74 3.26 13.28
C GLU A 122 -4.17 3.04 12.82
N ILE A 123 -4.93 2.29 13.62
CA ILE A 123 -6.33 1.97 13.35
C ILE A 123 -7.09 2.05 14.66
N ASP A 124 -8.22 2.75 14.65
CA ASP A 124 -9.12 2.87 15.79
C ASP A 124 -10.57 2.66 15.35
N HIS A 125 -11.44 2.30 16.29
CA HIS A 125 -12.85 2.08 16.04
C HIS A 125 -13.70 2.47 17.24
N VAL A 126 -14.84 3.12 16.98
CA VAL A 126 -15.71 3.69 18.01
C VAL A 126 -17.19 3.48 17.66
N THR A 127 -18.04 3.42 18.69
CA THR A 127 -19.50 3.23 18.55
C THR A 127 -19.85 2.11 17.56
N SER A 128 -19.37 0.91 17.86
CA SER A 128 -19.57 -0.30 17.05
C SER A 128 -18.94 -0.27 15.65
N GLY A 129 -17.98 0.63 15.41
CA GLY A 129 -17.08 0.52 14.26
C GLY A 129 -16.19 -0.72 14.36
N TRP A 130 -15.66 -1.18 13.24
CA TRP A 130 -14.72 -2.29 13.19
C TRP A 130 -13.74 -2.17 12.01
N ALA A 131 -12.65 -2.93 12.03
CA ALA A 131 -11.77 -3.11 10.87
C ALA A 131 -11.39 -4.59 10.75
N ASN A 132 -11.65 -5.17 9.59
CA ASN A 132 -11.22 -6.52 9.25
C ASN A 132 -9.91 -6.41 8.46
N ILE A 133 -8.85 -7.00 8.99
CA ILE A 133 -7.50 -6.76 8.47
C ILE A 133 -6.82 -8.10 8.20
N SER A 134 -6.31 -8.28 6.99
CA SER A 134 -5.50 -9.45 6.62
C SER A 134 -4.38 -9.06 5.66
N TYR A 135 -3.33 -9.88 5.61
CA TYR A 135 -2.16 -9.73 4.74
C TYR A 135 -1.62 -8.31 4.69
N SER A 136 -1.54 -7.63 5.83
CA SER A 136 -1.17 -6.23 5.91
C SER A 136 -0.04 -6.02 6.94
N ASN A 137 0.78 -4.99 6.73
CA ASN A 137 1.85 -4.61 7.66
C ASN A 137 1.39 -3.43 8.52
N ILE A 138 1.06 -3.69 9.78
CA ILE A 138 0.51 -2.67 10.69
C ILE A 138 1.37 -2.55 11.95
N GLN A 139 1.77 -1.32 12.26
CA GLN A 139 2.48 -1.03 13.50
C GLN A 139 1.58 -1.30 14.72
N GLY A 140 2.10 -2.02 15.72
CA GLY A 140 1.36 -2.34 16.95
C GLY A 140 0.81 -3.76 17.01
N GLY A 141 1.20 -4.64 16.07
CA GLY A 141 0.98 -6.09 16.18
C GLY A 141 -0.47 -6.54 15.98
N TYR A 142 -1.18 -5.98 15.00
CA TYR A 142 -2.57 -6.35 14.73
C TYR A 142 -2.71 -7.81 14.28
N THR A 143 -3.49 -8.60 15.04
CA THR A 143 -3.73 -10.00 14.70
C THR A 143 -4.57 -10.14 13.43
N GLY A 144 -4.31 -11.19 12.65
CA GLY A 144 -5.07 -11.53 11.45
C GLY A 144 -4.24 -12.42 10.54
N THR A 145 -4.89 -13.13 9.63
CA THR A 145 -4.18 -13.99 8.67
C THR A 145 -3.23 -13.14 7.82
N GLY A 146 -1.96 -13.54 7.76
CA GLY A 146 -0.94 -12.87 6.95
C GLY A 146 -0.50 -11.49 7.44
N ASN A 147 -1.05 -10.98 8.55
CA ASN A 147 -0.61 -9.69 9.08
C ASN A 147 0.78 -9.79 9.69
N ILE A 148 1.58 -8.75 9.46
CA ILE A 148 2.94 -8.61 10.01
C ILE A 148 3.07 -7.26 10.73
N ASP A 149 4.00 -7.19 11.67
CA ASP A 149 4.45 -5.93 12.28
C ASP A 149 5.97 -5.88 12.21
N SER A 150 6.46 -5.50 11.03
CA SER A 150 7.88 -5.37 10.73
C SER A 150 8.13 -4.01 10.09
N ASP A 151 9.34 -3.48 10.24
CA ASP A 151 9.76 -2.30 9.47
C ASP A 151 9.62 -2.60 7.97
N PRO A 152 8.84 -1.82 7.19
CA PRO A 152 8.71 -2.01 5.75
C PRO A 152 10.02 -1.77 4.98
N LEU A 153 11.03 -1.15 5.60
CA LEU A 153 12.31 -0.84 4.96
C LEU A 153 12.13 -0.06 3.65
N PHE A 154 11.45 1.09 3.75
CA PHE A 154 11.30 2.02 2.64
C PHE A 154 12.62 2.64 2.22
N VAL A 155 12.77 2.96 0.93
CA VAL A 155 13.95 3.62 0.36
C VAL A 155 14.23 4.95 1.07
N ASN A 156 13.22 5.82 1.21
CA ASN A 156 13.35 7.06 1.96
C ASN A 156 11.99 7.58 2.47
N ALA A 157 11.45 6.95 3.51
CA ALA A 157 10.18 7.36 4.12
C ALA A 157 10.17 8.84 4.57
N SER A 158 11.31 9.36 5.05
CA SER A 158 11.41 10.76 5.50
C SER A 158 11.32 11.78 4.35
N GLY A 159 11.67 11.37 3.14
CA GLY A 159 11.54 12.15 1.91
C GLY A 159 10.25 11.87 1.15
N GLY A 160 9.36 11.02 1.67
CA GLY A 160 8.12 10.60 0.99
C GLY A 160 8.32 9.56 -0.09
N ASP A 161 9.45 8.85 -0.10
CA ASP A 161 9.68 7.72 -0.99
C ASP A 161 9.37 6.41 -0.25
N TYR A 162 8.19 5.88 -0.54
CA TYR A 162 7.66 4.66 0.07
C TYR A 162 7.81 3.43 -0.82
N HIS A 163 8.70 3.47 -1.81
CA HIS A 163 9.13 2.23 -2.47
C HIS A 163 9.87 1.35 -1.46
N LEU A 164 9.70 0.04 -1.58
CA LEU A 164 10.36 -0.94 -0.74
C LEU A 164 11.83 -1.08 -1.15
N THR A 165 12.69 -1.45 -0.19
CA THR A 165 14.05 -1.94 -0.50
C THR A 165 14.03 -3.46 -0.69
N SER A 166 15.06 -4.01 -1.32
CA SER A 166 15.21 -5.46 -1.57
C SER A 166 15.17 -6.35 -0.32
N ALA A 167 15.38 -5.79 0.86
CA ALA A 167 15.32 -6.51 2.14
C ALA A 167 13.95 -6.46 2.81
N SER A 168 12.97 -5.78 2.21
CA SER A 168 11.68 -5.52 2.83
C SER A 168 10.90 -6.81 3.11
N PRO A 169 10.30 -6.95 4.31
CA PRO A 169 9.40 -8.05 4.62
C PRO A 169 8.01 -7.91 3.96
N CYS A 170 7.77 -6.81 3.26
CA CYS A 170 6.52 -6.56 2.54
C CYS A 170 6.51 -7.12 1.12
N ILE A 171 7.68 -7.54 0.61
CA ILE A 171 7.82 -8.14 -0.73
C ILE A 171 7.18 -9.53 -0.74
N ASP A 172 6.42 -9.85 -1.79
CA ASP A 172 5.75 -11.15 -2.02
C ASP A 172 4.84 -11.60 -0.85
N ALA A 173 4.32 -10.63 -0.07
CA ALA A 173 3.70 -10.90 1.22
C ALA A 173 2.18 -10.64 1.24
N ALA A 174 1.60 -10.06 0.19
CA ALA A 174 0.17 -9.75 0.08
C ALA A 174 -0.71 -11.00 -0.03
N HIS A 175 -2.04 -10.87 -0.11
CA HIS A 175 -2.95 -12.01 -0.22
C HIS A 175 -2.62 -12.88 -1.45
N PRO A 176 -2.52 -14.22 -1.31
CA PRO A 176 -2.13 -15.11 -2.41
C PRO A 176 -3.26 -15.47 -3.40
N ASP A 177 -4.47 -14.96 -3.17
CA ASP A 177 -5.77 -15.25 -3.84
C ASP A 177 -6.74 -14.12 -3.50
N LEU A 178 -6.42 -12.89 -3.93
CA LEU A 178 -7.03 -11.65 -3.45
C LEU A 178 -8.54 -11.60 -3.75
N ASP A 179 -8.93 -12.09 -4.92
CA ASP A 179 -10.31 -12.06 -5.39
C ASP A 179 -11.16 -13.26 -4.90
N GLY A 180 -10.50 -14.33 -4.43
CA GLY A 180 -11.13 -15.49 -3.82
C GLY A 180 -11.70 -16.49 -4.82
N ASP A 181 -11.22 -16.49 -6.07
CA ASP A 181 -11.68 -17.42 -7.10
C ASP A 181 -11.10 -18.84 -6.96
N GLY A 182 -10.08 -18.99 -6.11
CA GLY A 182 -9.43 -20.26 -5.76
C GLY A 182 -8.19 -20.60 -6.60
N ASN A 183 -7.85 -19.77 -7.59
CA ASN A 183 -6.52 -19.72 -8.16
C ASN A 183 -5.62 -18.92 -7.22
N THR A 184 -4.33 -19.24 -7.22
CA THR A 184 -3.35 -18.46 -6.47
C THR A 184 -2.41 -17.73 -7.41
N TRP A 185 -1.70 -16.74 -6.87
CA TRP A 185 -0.74 -15.89 -7.58
C TRP A 185 0.22 -16.65 -8.50
N GLU A 186 0.56 -17.93 -8.27
CA GLU A 186 1.42 -18.70 -9.18
C GLU A 186 0.83 -18.87 -10.59
N SER A 187 -0.49 -18.74 -10.73
CA SER A 187 -1.21 -18.93 -12.00
C SER A 187 -2.24 -17.84 -12.31
N ASP A 188 -2.48 -16.91 -11.38
CA ASP A 188 -3.42 -15.81 -11.57
C ASP A 188 -2.74 -14.46 -11.68
N VAL A 189 -3.06 -13.73 -12.75
CA VAL A 189 -2.38 -12.48 -13.12
C VAL A 189 -2.93 -11.26 -12.39
N ASP A 190 -4.13 -11.34 -11.82
CA ASP A 190 -4.70 -10.27 -11.01
C ASP A 190 -4.32 -10.37 -9.52
N ASP A 191 -3.64 -11.45 -9.14
CA ASP A 191 -2.97 -11.65 -7.84
C ASP A 191 -1.47 -11.36 -7.87
N GLN A 192 -0.96 -10.90 -9.01
CA GLN A 192 0.44 -10.64 -9.26
C GLN A 192 0.74 -9.14 -9.32
N ASP A 193 1.97 -8.80 -8.96
CA ASP A 193 2.56 -7.53 -9.37
C ASP A 193 2.89 -7.53 -10.87
N PRO A 194 3.17 -6.36 -11.48
CA PRO A 194 3.44 -6.27 -12.92
C PRO A 194 4.64 -7.10 -13.42
N ASP A 195 5.53 -7.55 -12.53
CA ASP A 195 6.66 -8.44 -12.81
C ASP A 195 6.30 -9.94 -12.69
N GLY A 196 5.05 -10.26 -12.34
CA GLY A 196 4.52 -11.62 -12.24
C GLY A 196 4.82 -12.33 -10.93
N THR A 197 5.37 -11.62 -9.93
CA THR A 197 5.53 -12.17 -8.57
C THR A 197 4.26 -11.96 -7.76
N ARG A 198 4.20 -12.53 -6.55
CA ARG A 198 3.03 -12.35 -5.69
C ARG A 198 2.97 -10.88 -5.30
N MET A 199 1.78 -10.30 -5.25
CA MET A 199 1.66 -8.90 -4.83
C MET A 199 2.45 -8.56 -3.55
N ASP A 200 3.03 -7.38 -3.55
CA ASP A 200 3.63 -6.73 -2.40
C ASP A 200 2.58 -6.06 -1.52
N MET A 201 2.89 -5.90 -0.24
CA MET A 201 2.08 -5.03 0.62
C MET A 201 2.40 -3.56 0.36
N GLY A 202 1.37 -2.72 0.32
CA GLY A 202 1.48 -1.28 0.16
C GLY A 202 1.16 -0.81 -1.26
N THR A 203 1.40 0.47 -1.53
CA THR A 203 1.04 1.12 -2.79
C THR A 203 2.04 0.90 -3.93
N TYR A 204 3.29 0.59 -3.59
CA TYR A 204 4.37 0.43 -4.55
C TYR A 204 4.96 -0.97 -4.41
N TYR A 205 4.94 -1.72 -5.50
CA TYR A 205 5.67 -2.99 -5.58
C TYR A 205 7.17 -2.77 -5.78
N TYR A 206 7.95 -3.75 -5.37
CA TYR A 206 9.37 -3.86 -5.60
C TYR A 206 9.62 -4.68 -6.87
N PRO A 207 10.18 -4.09 -7.94
CA PRO A 207 10.45 -4.85 -9.16
C PRO A 207 11.45 -5.98 -8.92
N GLN A 208 11.06 -7.20 -9.28
CA GLN A 208 11.87 -8.42 -9.20
C GLN A 208 12.17 -8.95 -10.60
N TYR A 209 13.45 -8.92 -10.98
CA TYR A 209 13.86 -9.56 -12.21
C TYR A 209 14.08 -11.06 -12.02
N ASN A 210 13.22 -11.87 -12.64
CA ASN A 210 13.27 -13.34 -12.56
C ASN A 210 13.79 -14.01 -13.85
N GLY A 211 14.47 -13.25 -14.72
CA GLY A 211 14.94 -13.75 -16.02
C GLY A 211 13.86 -13.72 -17.11
N PRO A 212 13.97 -14.56 -18.17
CA PRO A 212 14.92 -15.67 -18.33
C PRO A 212 16.30 -15.25 -18.85
N GLU A 213 16.53 -13.98 -19.13
CA GLU A 213 17.78 -13.50 -19.73
C GLU A 213 18.63 -12.74 -18.70
N TRP A 214 19.75 -13.30 -18.26
CA TRP A 214 20.59 -12.66 -17.26
C TRP A 214 21.76 -11.97 -17.94
N TYR A 215 22.03 -10.71 -17.58
CA TYR A 215 23.08 -9.92 -18.19
C TYR A 215 24.23 -9.73 -17.19
N VAL A 216 25.46 -9.83 -17.70
CA VAL A 216 26.70 -9.64 -16.94
C VAL A 216 27.53 -8.59 -17.65
N SER A 217 28.00 -7.58 -16.93
CA SER A 217 28.83 -6.52 -17.47
C SER A 217 29.93 -6.09 -16.50
N THR A 218 31.05 -5.59 -17.03
CA THR A 218 32.19 -5.14 -16.22
C THR A 218 31.91 -3.87 -15.41
N ASP A 219 30.86 -3.13 -15.75
CA ASP A 219 30.32 -1.99 -15.00
C ASP A 219 29.07 -2.34 -14.17
N GLY A 220 28.70 -3.63 -14.12
CA GLY A 220 27.60 -4.14 -13.29
C GLY A 220 27.90 -4.18 -11.79
N SER A 221 26.91 -4.59 -11.00
CA SER A 221 27.03 -4.81 -9.54
C SER A 221 26.39 -6.13 -9.14
N ASP A 222 27.06 -6.95 -8.33
CA ASP A 222 26.45 -8.15 -7.72
C ASP A 222 25.66 -7.81 -6.43
N ALA A 223 25.79 -6.57 -5.94
CA ALA A 223 25.16 -6.12 -4.70
C ALA A 223 23.90 -5.30 -4.95
N ASP A 224 23.88 -4.53 -6.03
CA ASP A 224 22.88 -3.47 -6.24
C ASP A 224 22.03 -3.69 -7.51
N ASN A 225 22.47 -4.55 -8.43
CA ASN A 225 21.77 -4.80 -9.68
C ASN A 225 20.96 -6.10 -9.60
N ASP A 226 19.89 -6.19 -10.38
CA ASP A 226 18.96 -7.32 -10.40
C ASP A 226 19.26 -8.37 -11.49
N GLY A 227 20.25 -8.12 -12.35
CA GLY A 227 20.66 -9.03 -13.43
C GLY A 227 19.91 -8.83 -14.75
N SER A 228 19.02 -7.84 -14.83
CA SER A 228 18.37 -7.37 -16.07
C SER A 228 19.37 -6.74 -17.04
N GLN A 229 18.90 -6.42 -18.26
CA GLN A 229 19.75 -5.77 -19.27
C GLN A 229 20.19 -4.37 -18.82
N GLU A 230 19.32 -3.65 -18.13
CA GLU A 230 19.55 -2.30 -17.62
C GLU A 230 20.41 -2.30 -16.35
N GLN A 231 20.32 -3.36 -15.55
CA GLN A 231 21.10 -3.56 -14.33
C GLN A 231 21.79 -4.93 -14.37
N PRO A 232 22.89 -5.07 -15.13
CA PRO A 232 23.59 -6.34 -15.26
C PRO A 232 24.39 -6.67 -13.99
N PHE A 233 24.56 -7.95 -13.67
CA PHE A 233 25.46 -8.39 -12.62
C PHE A 233 26.93 -8.09 -12.97
N ALA A 234 27.79 -7.98 -11.96
CA ALA A 234 29.22 -7.81 -12.15
C ALA A 234 29.92 -9.14 -12.49
N SER A 235 29.39 -10.26 -12.00
CA SER A 235 30.01 -11.58 -12.16
C SER A 235 29.11 -12.63 -12.80
N ILE A 236 29.74 -13.46 -13.63
CA ILE A 236 29.08 -14.61 -14.27
C ILE A 236 28.59 -15.61 -13.22
N GLN A 237 29.32 -15.78 -12.12
CA GLN A 237 28.93 -16.71 -11.07
C GLN A 237 27.62 -16.27 -10.39
N HIS A 238 27.42 -14.97 -10.20
CA HIS A 238 26.18 -14.45 -9.62
C HIS A 238 24.98 -14.70 -10.55
N ALA A 239 25.15 -14.44 -11.85
CA ALA A 239 24.13 -14.76 -12.86
C ALA A 239 23.79 -16.26 -12.89
N ILE A 240 24.79 -17.15 -12.81
CA ILE A 240 24.58 -18.61 -12.76
C ILE A 240 23.79 -19.02 -11.51
N ASN A 241 24.04 -18.39 -10.36
CA ASN A 241 23.32 -18.71 -9.13
C ASN A 241 21.85 -18.26 -9.15
N SER A 242 21.53 -17.26 -9.98
CA SER A 242 20.17 -16.69 -10.11
C SER A 242 19.37 -17.38 -11.22
N ALA A 243 20.05 -17.88 -12.25
CA ALA A 243 19.44 -18.53 -13.40
C ALA A 243 18.94 -19.96 -13.11
N ASN A 244 17.88 -20.37 -13.81
CA ASN A 244 17.43 -21.77 -13.91
C ASN A 244 17.79 -22.41 -15.26
N ASP A 245 17.53 -23.71 -15.41
CA ASP A 245 17.91 -24.52 -16.59
C ASP A 245 17.33 -24.02 -17.94
N LEU A 246 16.31 -23.15 -17.93
CA LEU A 246 15.69 -22.58 -19.12
C LEU A 246 16.18 -21.16 -19.44
N ASN A 247 17.12 -20.63 -18.66
CA ASN A 247 17.60 -19.26 -18.79
C ASN A 247 18.82 -19.15 -19.69
N SER A 248 19.06 -17.94 -20.21
CA SER A 248 20.24 -17.57 -20.98
C SER A 248 21.07 -16.54 -20.21
N ILE A 249 22.40 -16.62 -20.30
CA ILE A 249 23.31 -15.63 -19.69
C ILE A 249 24.07 -14.92 -20.81
N PHE A 250 23.93 -13.60 -20.87
CA PHE A 250 24.60 -12.71 -21.81
C PHE A 250 25.74 -11.98 -21.09
N VAL A 251 26.95 -12.09 -21.62
CA VAL A 251 28.14 -11.46 -21.04
C VAL A 251 28.65 -10.40 -21.99
N ALA A 252 28.63 -9.14 -21.55
CA ALA A 252 29.23 -8.03 -22.27
C ALA A 252 30.77 -8.11 -22.21
N ALA A 253 31.42 -7.82 -23.33
CA ALA A 253 32.88 -7.86 -23.49
C ALA A 253 33.51 -6.49 -23.26
#